data_AF-A0A7S1IBG7-F1
#
_entry.id   AF-A0A7S1IBG7-F1
#
_cell.length_a   1.000
_cell.length_b   1.000
_cell.length_c   1.000
_cell.angle_alpha   90.00
_cell.angle_beta   90.00
_cell.angle_gamma   90.00
#
_symmetry.space_group_name_H-M   'P 1'
#
loop_
_entity.id
_entity.type
_entity.pdbx_description
1 polymer ?
#
loop_
_entity_poly.entity_id
_entity_poly.type
_entity_poly.pdbx_seq_one_letter_code
_entity_poly.pdbx_strand_id
1 'polypeptide(L)'
;FTLDEEIGEFILTHPNMQIPPRGQIYSMNEANASNWDGPVKKFVSSLADGSNQGGNKYTSRYIGSMVGDVHRTLLYGGVFGYPADKKNKDGKLRLLYEAAPMSFLIEQAGGRSTTGMFRCMDLPPKSVHQRVPLMMGGADEIAELQKLYEEIGTEEEKASQMARTRFK
;
A
#
# COMPACT_ATOMS: atom_id res chain seq x y z
N PHE A 1 5.10 -16.00 13.63
CA PHE A 1 5.81 -17.26 13.92
C PHE A 1 7.07 -17.32 13.08
N THR A 2 8.07 -18.08 13.53
CA THR A 2 9.31 -18.36 12.80
C THR A 2 9.51 -19.87 12.80
N LEU A 3 9.91 -20.45 11.67
CA LEU A 3 10.20 -21.88 11.59
C LEU A 3 11.48 -22.20 12.35
N ASP A 4 11.41 -23.15 13.27
CA ASP A 4 12.57 -23.84 13.84
C ASP A 4 12.86 -25.08 12.99
N GLU A 5 14.00 -25.08 12.31
CA GLU A 5 14.37 -26.15 11.37
C GLU A 5 14.80 -27.45 12.06
N GLU A 6 15.21 -27.40 13.34
CA GLU A 6 15.65 -28.61 14.06
C GLU A 6 14.46 -29.50 14.42
N ILE A 7 13.32 -28.90 14.76
CA ILE A 7 12.11 -29.60 15.17
C ILE A 7 10.99 -29.55 14.14
N GLY A 8 11.10 -28.70 13.11
CA GLY A 8 10.10 -28.57 12.03
C GLY A 8 8.82 -27.85 12.46
N GLU A 9 8.88 -27.02 13.49
CA GLU A 9 7.71 -26.36 14.10
C GLU A 9 7.78 -24.82 13.95
N PHE A 10 6.62 -24.20 13.79
CA PHE A 10 6.51 -22.73 13.78
C PHE A 10 6.38 -22.21 15.21
N ILE A 11 7.40 -21.52 15.71
CA ILE A 11 7.44 -20.96 17.06
C ILE A 11 6.93 -19.51 17.06
N LEU A 12 6.11 -19.15 18.05
CA LEU A 12 5.62 -17.78 18.21
C LEU A 12 6.77 -16.85 18.63
N THR A 13 7.25 -16.01 17.71
CA THR A 13 8.36 -15.09 17.96
C THR A 13 7.95 -13.62 18.07
N HIS A 14 6.81 -13.24 17.50
CA HIS A 14 6.33 -11.86 17.46
C HIS A 14 4.82 -11.83 17.78
N PRO A 15 4.43 -11.87 19.05
CA PRO A 15 3.03 -11.77 19.44
C PRO A 15 2.50 -10.35 19.19
N ASN A 16 1.22 -10.24 18.82
CA ASN A 16 0.47 -8.98 18.75
C ASN A 16 1.16 -7.85 17.97
N MET A 17 1.79 -8.18 16.84
CA MET A 17 2.52 -7.22 16.02
C MET A 17 1.67 -6.00 15.67
N GLN A 18 2.19 -4.81 15.93
CA GLN A 18 1.57 -3.52 15.58
C GLN A 18 2.49 -2.78 14.63
N ILE A 19 1.94 -2.26 13.54
CA ILE A 19 2.69 -1.42 12.63
C ILE A 19 2.84 -0.02 13.24
N PRO A 20 4.02 0.62 13.15
CA PRO A 20 4.15 2.03 13.50
C PRO A 20 3.19 2.89 12.66
N PRO A 21 2.46 3.85 13.27
CA PRO A 21 1.50 4.69 12.54
C PRO A 21 2.18 5.56 11.48
N ARG A 22 3.47 5.86 11.68
CA ARG A 22 4.37 6.50 10.72
C ARG A 22 5.76 5.86 10.78
N GLY A 23 6.39 5.66 9.64
CA GLY A 23 7.77 5.17 9.51
C GLY A 23 8.67 6.13 8.73
N GLN A 24 9.75 5.59 8.17
CA GLN A 24 10.75 6.36 7.41
C GLN A 24 11.21 5.63 6.14
N ILE A 25 10.41 4.68 5.65
CA ILE A 25 10.71 3.88 4.46
C ILE A 25 9.54 3.96 3.50
N TYR A 26 9.81 4.16 2.21
CA TYR A 26 8.82 3.94 1.16
C TYR A 26 9.33 2.88 0.18
N SER A 27 8.39 2.10 -0.35
CA SER A 27 8.67 0.92 -1.16
C SER A 27 7.82 0.88 -2.41
N MET A 28 8.36 1.43 -3.49
CA MET A 28 7.67 1.55 -4.79
C MET A 28 8.65 1.38 -5.95
N ASN A 29 8.17 0.87 -7.09
CA ASN A 29 8.98 0.75 -8.29
C ASN A 29 9.05 2.08 -9.06
N GLU A 30 10.03 2.91 -8.73
CA GLU A 30 10.23 4.24 -9.32
C GLU A 30 10.54 4.24 -10.83
N ALA A 31 10.88 3.09 -11.43
CA ALA A 31 10.98 3.00 -12.90
C ALA A 31 9.64 3.34 -13.60
N ASN A 32 8.52 3.26 -12.88
CA ASN A 32 7.20 3.64 -13.38
C ASN A 32 6.78 5.07 -12.99
N ALA A 33 7.64 5.86 -12.32
CA ALA A 33 7.27 7.14 -11.72
C ALA A 33 6.64 8.12 -12.71
N SER A 34 7.13 8.16 -13.95
CA SER A 34 6.57 9.01 -15.01
C SER A 34 5.12 8.67 -15.36
N ASN A 35 4.69 7.44 -15.12
CA ASN A 35 3.36 6.90 -15.44
C ASN A 35 2.36 6.96 -14.28
N TRP A 36 2.78 7.34 -13.07
CA TRP A 36 1.87 7.51 -11.94
C TRP A 36 0.97 8.73 -12.09
N ASP A 37 -0.12 8.74 -11.33
CA ASP A 37 -1.03 9.86 -11.20
C ASP A 37 -0.42 11.02 -10.39
N GLY A 38 -1.11 12.17 -10.40
CA GLY A 38 -0.69 13.37 -9.68
C GLY A 38 -0.53 13.16 -8.17
N PRO A 39 -1.54 12.60 -7.46
CA PRO A 39 -1.47 12.33 -6.03
C PRO A 39 -0.27 11.46 -5.62
N VAL A 40 -0.03 10.34 -6.31
CA VAL A 40 1.10 9.44 -5.97
C VAL A 40 2.43 10.10 -6.25
N LYS A 41 2.59 10.83 -7.37
CA LYS A 41 3.82 11.59 -7.65
C LYS A 41 4.10 12.58 -6.54
N LYS A 42 3.10 13.37 -6.15
CA LYS A 42 3.24 14.39 -5.09
C LYS A 42 3.59 13.74 -3.75
N PHE A 43 2.96 12.63 -3.42
CA PHE A 43 3.21 11.87 -2.20
C PHE A 43 4.63 11.33 -2.13
N VAL A 44 5.10 10.62 -3.17
CA VAL A 44 6.45 10.06 -3.18
C VAL A 44 7.50 11.17 -3.16
N SER A 45 7.29 12.28 -3.88
CA SER A 45 8.19 13.43 -3.82
C SER A 45 8.25 14.05 -2.42
N SER A 46 7.12 14.20 -1.71
CA SER A 46 7.12 14.77 -0.37
C SER A 46 7.80 13.87 0.68
N LEU A 47 7.72 12.55 0.49
CA LEU A 47 8.47 11.59 1.29
C LEU A 47 9.98 11.70 1.03
N ALA A 48 10.40 11.86 -0.23
CA ALA A 48 11.81 11.93 -0.61
C ALA A 48 12.49 13.25 -0.20
N ASP A 49 11.79 14.38 -0.31
CA ASP A 49 12.34 15.70 0.03
C ASP A 49 12.13 16.10 1.50
N GLY A 50 11.25 15.41 2.22
CA GLY A 50 10.94 15.65 3.64
C GLY A 50 9.82 16.67 3.87
N SER A 51 9.13 17.13 2.82
CA SER A 51 7.97 18.03 2.90
C SER A 51 6.65 17.33 3.25
N ASN A 52 6.69 16.02 3.50
CA ASN A 52 5.55 15.26 4.03
C ASN A 52 5.18 15.72 5.45
N GLN A 53 4.00 15.31 5.93
CA GLN A 53 3.49 15.71 7.24
C GLN A 53 4.38 15.28 8.42
N GLY A 54 5.20 14.25 8.24
CA GLY A 54 6.19 13.80 9.23
C GLY A 54 7.48 14.63 9.28
N GLY A 55 7.70 15.55 8.34
CA GLY A 55 8.85 16.47 8.31
C GLY A 55 10.22 15.80 8.13
N ASN A 56 10.26 14.52 7.76
CA ASN A 56 11.49 13.73 7.64
C ASN A 56 11.63 13.13 6.24
N LYS A 57 12.87 13.00 5.76
CA LYS A 57 13.15 12.31 4.50
C LYS A 57 13.06 10.80 4.68
N TYR A 58 12.37 10.14 3.77
CA TYR A 58 12.22 8.69 3.78
C TYR A 58 13.32 8.03 2.95
N THR A 59 13.67 6.82 3.35
CA THR A 59 14.59 5.96 2.62
C THR A 59 13.82 5.08 1.63
N SER A 60 14.24 5.07 0.36
CA SER A 60 13.69 4.15 -0.64
C SER A 60 14.21 2.73 -0.42
N ARG A 61 13.31 1.75 -0.38
CA ARG A 61 13.62 0.31 -0.33
C ARG A 61 12.62 -0.44 -1.19
N TYR A 62 13.08 -1.15 -2.22
CA TYR A 62 12.20 -1.95 -3.07
C TYR A 62 12.87 -3.29 -3.37
N ILE A 63 12.40 -4.35 -2.73
CA ILE A 63 12.92 -5.71 -2.93
C ILE A 63 12.41 -6.27 -4.27
N GLY A 64 11.19 -5.90 -4.68
CA GLY A 64 10.52 -6.46 -5.85
C GLY A 64 9.77 -7.76 -5.55
N SER A 65 9.65 -8.11 -4.28
CA SER A 65 8.80 -9.19 -3.78
C SER A 65 7.80 -8.61 -2.78
N MET A 66 6.50 -8.68 -3.10
CA MET A 66 5.44 -8.11 -2.27
C MET A 66 5.52 -8.62 -0.83
N VAL A 67 5.76 -9.92 -0.62
CA VAL A 67 5.83 -10.50 0.72
C VAL A 67 6.99 -9.89 1.52
N GLY A 68 8.18 -9.76 0.92
CA GLY A 68 9.34 -9.18 1.60
C GLY A 68 9.16 -7.69 1.90
N ASP A 69 8.60 -6.93 0.95
CA ASP A 69 8.36 -5.50 1.12
C ASP A 69 7.25 -5.21 2.14
N VAL A 70 6.15 -5.98 2.14
CA VAL A 70 5.07 -5.85 3.12
C VAL A 70 5.52 -6.32 4.50
N HIS A 71 6.27 -7.41 4.62
CA HIS A 71 6.80 -7.87 5.91
C HIS A 71 7.69 -6.81 6.58
N ARG A 72 8.57 -6.16 5.80
CA ARG A 72 9.35 -5.02 6.29
C ARG A 72 8.47 -3.85 6.72
N THR A 73 7.46 -3.52 5.91
CA THR A 73 6.53 -2.43 6.21
C THR A 73 5.77 -2.69 7.51
N LEU A 74 5.36 -3.94 7.75
CA LEU A 74 4.67 -4.36 8.97
C LEU A 74 5.55 -4.18 10.22
N LEU A 75 6.85 -4.51 10.13
CA LEU A 75 7.78 -4.42 11.25
C LEU A 75 8.29 -2.99 11.52
N TYR A 76 8.60 -2.25 10.46
CA TYR A 76 9.34 -0.97 10.56
C TYR A 76 8.47 0.25 10.25
N GLY A 77 7.21 0.06 9.87
CA GLY A 77 6.34 1.12 9.40
C GLY A 77 6.76 1.66 8.04
N GLY A 78 6.16 2.79 7.65
CA GLY A 78 6.32 3.38 6.33
C GLY A 78 5.27 2.87 5.37
N VAL A 79 5.57 2.86 4.07
CA VAL A 79 4.59 2.58 3.02
C VAL A 79 5.12 1.62 1.95
N PHE A 80 4.28 0.65 1.57
CA PHE A 80 4.42 -0.15 0.36
C PHE A 80 3.38 0.29 -0.68
N GLY A 81 3.81 0.39 -1.94
CA GLY A 81 2.95 0.87 -3.01
C GLY A 81 3.14 0.15 -4.35
N TYR A 82 2.01 -0.26 -4.92
CA TYR A 82 1.85 -0.68 -6.31
C TYR A 82 0.63 0.07 -6.91
N PRO A 83 0.76 1.38 -7.16
CA PRO A 83 -0.32 2.23 -7.64
C PRO A 83 -0.75 1.84 -9.06
N ALA A 84 -1.87 2.41 -9.52
CA ALA A 84 -2.22 2.36 -10.92
C ALA A 84 -1.20 3.18 -11.73
N ASP A 85 -1.05 2.83 -13.00
CA ASP A 85 -0.24 3.60 -13.93
C ASP A 85 -0.96 3.69 -15.30
N LYS A 86 -0.44 4.52 -16.20
CA LYS A 86 -1.03 4.72 -17.55
C LYS A 86 -1.25 3.42 -18.33
N LYS A 87 -0.42 2.39 -18.13
CA LYS A 87 -0.48 1.09 -18.80
C LYS A 87 -1.36 0.10 -18.02
N ASN A 88 -1.26 0.09 -16.69
CA ASN A 88 -1.97 -0.80 -15.79
C ASN A 88 -2.98 0.02 -14.97
N LYS A 89 -4.05 0.48 -15.64
CA LYS A 89 -5.07 1.34 -15.01
C LYS A 89 -5.75 0.70 -13.80
N ASP A 90 -5.85 -0.63 -13.79
CA ASP A 90 -6.39 -1.41 -12.66
C ASP A 90 -5.29 -1.99 -11.76
N GLY A 91 -4.07 -1.47 -11.83
CA GLY A 91 -2.93 -1.99 -11.10
C GLY A 91 -2.47 -3.37 -11.58
N LYS A 92 -1.56 -3.98 -10.82
CA LYS A 92 -0.92 -5.24 -11.19
C LYS A 92 -1.28 -6.41 -10.25
N LEU A 93 -1.53 -6.11 -8.99
CA LEU A 93 -1.78 -7.12 -7.95
C LEU A 93 -3.21 -7.63 -8.04
N ARG A 94 -3.44 -8.93 -7.82
CA ARG A 94 -4.79 -9.50 -7.75
C ARG A 94 -5.43 -9.25 -6.39
N LEU A 95 -6.71 -8.92 -6.42
CA LEU A 95 -7.48 -8.64 -5.22
C LEU A 95 -7.49 -9.82 -4.25
N LEU A 96 -7.96 -10.99 -4.70
CA LEU A 96 -8.32 -12.07 -3.78
C LEU A 96 -7.14 -12.77 -3.09
N TYR A 97 -5.97 -12.82 -3.73
CA TYR A 97 -4.85 -13.63 -3.26
C TYR A 97 -3.51 -12.87 -3.18
N GLU A 98 -3.52 -11.56 -3.42
CA GLU A 98 -2.36 -10.69 -3.17
C GLU A 98 -2.78 -9.49 -2.30
N ALA A 99 -3.68 -8.65 -2.82
CA ALA A 99 -4.02 -7.37 -2.18
C ALA A 99 -4.85 -7.52 -0.90
N ALA A 100 -5.94 -8.30 -0.93
CA ALA A 100 -6.83 -8.47 0.22
C ALA A 100 -6.16 -9.20 1.39
N PRO A 101 -5.41 -10.32 1.20
CA PRO A 101 -4.71 -10.97 2.31
C PRO A 101 -3.69 -10.04 2.99
N MET A 102 -2.87 -9.32 2.23
CA MET A 102 -1.88 -8.39 2.82
C MET A 102 -2.53 -7.17 3.45
N SER A 103 -3.61 -6.66 2.85
CA SER A 103 -4.42 -5.59 3.45
C SER A 103 -4.99 -5.98 4.80
N PHE A 104 -5.55 -7.19 4.90
CA PHE A 104 -6.09 -7.70 6.15
C PHE A 104 -5.01 -7.74 7.23
N LEU A 105 -3.82 -8.26 6.94
CA LEU A 105 -2.71 -8.31 7.91
C LEU A 105 -2.28 -6.90 8.38
N ILE A 106 -2.14 -5.95 7.44
CA ILE A 106 -1.75 -4.57 7.77
C ILE A 106 -2.80 -3.89 8.62
N GLU A 107 -4.09 -4.02 8.28
CA GLU A 107 -5.17 -3.41 9.03
C GLU A 107 -5.34 -4.03 10.43
N GLN A 108 -5.19 -5.35 10.57
CA GLN A 108 -5.21 -6.00 11.89
C GLN A 108 -4.04 -5.56 12.77
N ALA A 109 -2.94 -5.10 12.18
CA ALA A 109 -1.79 -4.54 12.90
C ALA A 109 -1.92 -3.04 13.19
N GLY A 110 -3.06 -2.41 12.89
CA GLY A 110 -3.31 -0.98 13.11
C GLY A 110 -2.92 -0.06 11.96
N GLY A 111 -2.49 -0.62 10.83
CA GLY A 111 -2.18 0.13 9.61
C GLY A 111 -3.43 0.39 8.77
N ARG A 112 -3.19 0.87 7.55
CA ARG A 112 -4.25 1.07 6.55
C ARG A 112 -3.85 0.53 5.20
N SER A 113 -4.82 0.17 4.39
CA SER A 113 -4.62 -0.10 2.97
C SER A 113 -5.70 0.54 2.11
N THR A 114 -5.28 1.08 0.97
CA THR A 114 -6.14 1.82 0.06
C THR A 114 -5.78 1.50 -1.40
N THR A 115 -6.76 1.64 -2.27
CA THR A 115 -6.57 1.65 -3.73
C THR A 115 -6.35 3.06 -4.29
N GLY A 116 -6.24 4.03 -3.38
CA GLY A 116 -6.17 5.47 -3.63
C GLY A 116 -7.03 6.17 -2.58
N MET A 117 -8.31 6.32 -2.88
CA MET A 117 -9.37 6.88 -2.03
C MET A 117 -10.13 5.80 -1.25
N PHE A 118 -10.29 4.59 -1.78
CA PHE A 118 -11.11 3.55 -1.18
C PHE A 118 -10.28 2.48 -0.51
N ARG A 119 -10.71 2.07 0.68
CA ARG A 119 -10.14 0.96 1.45
C ARG A 119 -10.16 -0.33 0.64
N CYS A 120 -9.05 -1.05 0.60
CA CYS A 120 -8.94 -2.27 -0.22
C CYS A 120 -9.91 -3.38 0.24
N MET A 121 -10.12 -3.51 1.55
CA MET A 121 -10.99 -4.54 2.13
C MET A 121 -12.49 -4.32 1.88
N ASP A 122 -12.89 -3.12 1.47
CA ASP A 122 -14.29 -2.81 1.16
C ASP A 122 -14.63 -3.08 -0.32
N LEU A 123 -13.66 -3.51 -1.13
CA LEU A 123 -13.87 -3.80 -2.54
C LEU A 123 -14.56 -5.14 -2.75
N PRO A 124 -15.76 -5.15 -3.34
CA PRO A 124 -16.36 -6.42 -3.72
C PRO A 124 -15.64 -7.02 -4.94
N PRO A 125 -15.26 -8.30 -4.90
CA PRO A 125 -14.60 -8.95 -6.02
C PRO A 125 -15.58 -9.17 -7.19
N LYS A 126 -15.18 -8.75 -8.38
CA LYS A 126 -15.91 -8.92 -9.65
C LYS A 126 -15.42 -10.12 -10.46
N SER A 127 -14.21 -10.59 -10.19
CA SER A 127 -13.58 -11.76 -10.83
C SER A 127 -12.47 -12.30 -9.94
N VAL A 128 -12.19 -13.60 -10.05
CA VAL A 128 -11.10 -14.27 -9.31
C VAL A 128 -9.72 -13.69 -9.63
N HIS A 129 -9.52 -13.15 -10.84
CA HIS A 129 -8.26 -12.56 -11.28
C HIS A 129 -8.31 -11.03 -11.39
N GLN A 130 -9.31 -10.40 -10.76
CA GLN A 130 -9.42 -8.94 -10.72
C GLN A 130 -8.12 -8.33 -10.17
N ARG A 131 -7.57 -7.36 -10.90
CA ARG A 131 -6.44 -6.56 -10.44
C ARG A 131 -6.90 -5.31 -9.71
N VAL A 132 -6.09 -4.84 -8.78
CA VAL A 132 -6.29 -3.57 -8.08
C VAL A 132 -4.96 -2.81 -7.94
N PRO A 133 -4.99 -1.47 -8.00
CA PRO A 133 -3.92 -0.66 -7.45
C PRO A 133 -3.94 -0.76 -5.93
N LEU A 134 -2.78 -0.61 -5.29
CA LEU A 134 -2.68 -0.82 -3.85
C LEU A 134 -1.58 0.03 -3.22
N MET A 135 -1.91 0.64 -2.09
CA MET A 135 -1.01 1.36 -1.20
C MET A 135 -1.35 0.92 0.22
N MET A 136 -0.37 0.53 1.02
CA MET A 136 -0.59 0.08 2.40
C MET A 136 0.59 0.43 3.30
N GLY A 137 0.34 0.57 4.60
CA GLY A 137 1.38 0.86 5.57
C GLY A 137 0.86 1.54 6.82
N GLY A 138 1.71 2.40 7.39
CA GLY A 138 1.37 3.24 8.54
C GLY A 138 0.10 4.06 8.28
N ALA A 139 -0.74 4.18 9.31
CA ALA A 139 -2.03 4.85 9.19
C ALA A 139 -1.89 6.32 8.77
N ASP A 140 -0.83 7.00 9.19
CA ASP A 140 -0.59 8.41 8.92
C ASP A 140 -0.14 8.63 7.48
N GLU A 141 0.75 7.79 6.93
CA GLU A 141 1.14 7.86 5.52
C GLU A 141 -0.04 7.65 4.58
N ILE A 142 -0.86 6.65 4.88
CA ILE A 142 -2.01 6.32 4.02
C ILE A 142 -3.09 7.41 4.10
N ALA A 143 -3.31 8.01 5.28
CA ALA A 143 -4.19 9.16 5.42
C ALA A 143 -3.68 10.38 4.62
N GLU A 144 -2.37 10.65 4.67
CA GLU A 144 -1.75 11.72 3.91
C GLU A 144 -1.90 11.52 2.39
N LEU A 145 -1.71 10.30 1.89
CA LEU A 145 -1.97 9.96 0.49
C LEU A 145 -3.44 10.14 0.11
N GLN A 146 -4.37 9.66 0.93
CA GLN A 146 -5.82 9.78 0.66
C GLN A 146 -6.23 11.25 0.55
N LYS A 147 -5.71 12.11 1.43
CA LYS A 147 -5.93 13.56 1.37
C LYS A 147 -5.44 14.17 0.06
N LEU A 148 -4.28 13.74 -0.46
CA LEU A 148 -3.81 14.19 -1.78
C LEU A 148 -4.75 13.76 -2.92
N TYR A 149 -5.33 12.57 -2.85
CA TYR A 149 -6.35 12.16 -3.83
C TYR A 149 -7.61 13.04 -3.77
N GLU A 150 -8.02 13.48 -2.58
CA GLU A 150 -9.16 14.38 -2.40
C GLU A 150 -8.87 15.77 -2.98
N GLU A 151 -7.70 16.34 -2.64
CA GLU A 151 -7.30 17.71 -2.97
C GLU A 151 -6.91 17.91 -4.43
N ILE A 152 -6.10 17.00 -4.99
CA ILE A 152 -5.49 17.17 -6.31
C ILE A 152 -5.78 16.03 -7.30
N GLY A 153 -6.56 15.03 -6.88
CA GLY A 153 -7.03 13.99 -7.79
C GLY A 153 -7.98 14.55 -8.84
N THR A 154 -7.77 14.17 -10.09
CA THR A 154 -8.65 14.56 -11.20
C THR A 154 -10.01 13.88 -11.09
N GLU A 155 -11.03 14.47 -11.72
CA GLU A 155 -12.36 13.86 -11.78
C GLU A 155 -12.36 12.47 -12.45
N GLU A 156 -11.47 12.25 -13.44
CA GLU A 156 -11.30 10.95 -14.06
C GLU A 156 -10.74 9.91 -13.07
N GLU A 157 -9.73 10.28 -12.29
CA GLU A 157 -9.14 9.41 -11.26
C GLU A 157 -10.17 9.09 -10.17
N LYS A 158 -10.91 10.09 -9.69
CA LYS A 158 -12.00 9.92 -8.71
C LYS A 158 -13.10 9.01 -9.25
N ALA A 159 -13.56 9.23 -10.47
CA ALA A 159 -14.59 8.42 -11.12
C ALA A 159 -14.12 6.97 -11.37
N SER A 160 -12.89 6.80 -11.85
CA SER A 160 -12.27 5.48 -12.04
C SER A 160 -12.25 4.68 -10.74
N GLN A 161 -11.89 5.32 -9.63
CA GLN A 161 -11.89 4.68 -8.32
C GLN A 161 -13.30 4.38 -7.81
N MET A 162 -14.26 5.28 -7.96
CA MET A 162 -15.66 5.03 -7.61
C MET A 162 -16.27 3.86 -8.40
N ALA A 163 -15.89 3.67 -9.66
CA ALA A 163 -16.38 2.55 -10.46
C ALA A 163 -15.94 1.18 -9.90
N ARG A 164 -14.86 1.12 -9.12
CA ARG A 164 -14.32 -0.12 -8.55
C ARG A 164 -15.15 -0.64 -7.38
N THR A 165 -15.77 0.25 -6.60
CA THR A 165 -16.54 -0.10 -5.39
C THR A 165 -17.96 -0.55 -5.69
N ARG A 166 -18.50 -0.26 -6.88
CA ARG A 166 -19.87 -0.64 -7.23
C ARG A 166 -19.97 -2.13 -7.59
N PHE A 167 -20.83 -2.85 -6.87
CA PHE A 167 -21.40 -4.11 -7.35
C PHE A 167 -22.31 -3.79 -8.54
N LYS A 168 -22.21 -4.55 -9.62
CA LYS A 168 -23.21 -4.52 -10.71
C LYS A 168 -24.26 -5.57 -10.43
#